data_AF-A0A850MMA3-F1
#
_entry.id   AF-A0A850MMA3-F1
#
_cell.length_a   1.000
_cell.length_b   1.000
_cell.length_c   1.000
_cell.angle_alpha   90.00
_cell.angle_beta   90.00
_cell.angle_gamma   90.00
#
_symmetry.space_group_name_H-M   'P 1'
#
loop_
_entity.id
_entity.type
_entity.pdbx_description
1 polymer ?
#
loop_
_entity_poly.entity_id
_entity_poly.type
_entity_poly.pdbx_seq_one_letter_code
_entity_poly.pdbx_strand_id
1 'polypeptide(L)'
;TEYIADKYPKLWKYLISHSKHLDNRKSVIYKKRPRFSIFGIGDYAFKPYKVAISGFYKKSNFSLIFPINNKPAMLDDTCYYLFFDNFKDAFITWIILNMDFTKEFLSALVFLDSKRPYTKDILMRVQIFKIAESLTYDGLNNFYQEHLAGYIEYNFNETDFISYLH
;
A
#
# COMPACT_ATOMS: atom_id res chain seq x y z
N THR A 1 -10.38 -23.57 -2.29
CA THR A 1 -9.02 -23.84 -2.85
C THR A 1 -8.94 -25.16 -3.59
N GLU A 2 -10.01 -25.97 -3.65
CA GLU A 2 -9.99 -27.28 -4.34
C GLU A 2 -9.74 -27.15 -5.84
N TYR A 3 -10.25 -26.09 -6.48
CA TYR A 3 -9.99 -25.79 -7.89
C TYR A 3 -8.49 -25.70 -8.27
N ILE A 4 -7.60 -25.49 -7.30
CA ILE A 4 -6.14 -25.44 -7.51
C ILE A 4 -5.62 -26.80 -7.96
N ALA A 5 -6.23 -27.90 -7.49
CA ALA A 5 -5.88 -29.26 -7.90
C ALA A 5 -5.97 -29.43 -9.42
N ASP A 6 -7.03 -28.90 -10.01
CA ASP A 6 -7.31 -29.02 -11.44
C ASP A 6 -6.55 -27.97 -12.26
N LYS A 7 -6.60 -26.70 -11.84
CA LYS A 7 -6.06 -25.58 -12.64
C LYS A 7 -4.56 -25.38 -12.48
N TYR A 8 -3.98 -25.76 -11.34
CA TYR A 8 -2.58 -25.48 -11.00
C TYR A 8 -1.91 -26.69 -10.31
N PRO A 9 -1.76 -27.83 -11.01
CA PRO A 9 -1.35 -29.10 -10.40
C PRO A 9 0.04 -29.06 -9.73
N LYS A 10 0.97 -28.24 -10.25
CA LYS A 10 2.29 -28.04 -9.61
C LYS A 10 2.17 -27.37 -8.24
N LEU A 11 1.33 -26.33 -8.14
CA LEU A 11 1.05 -25.66 -6.88
C LEU A 11 0.33 -26.59 -5.92
N TRP A 12 -0.65 -27.35 -6.41
CA TRP A 12 -1.36 -28.33 -5.59
C TRP A 12 -0.42 -29.37 -4.99
N LYS A 13 0.48 -29.95 -5.80
CA LYS A 13 1.49 -30.91 -5.34
C LYS A 13 2.36 -30.31 -4.23
N TYR A 14 2.79 -29.06 -4.38
CA TYR A 14 3.55 -28.34 -3.35
C TYR A 14 2.75 -28.15 -2.06
N LEU A 15 1.49 -27.71 -2.16
CA LEU A 15 0.65 -27.49 -0.98
C LEU A 15 0.39 -28.79 -0.20
N ILE A 16 0.19 -29.89 -0.93
CA ILE A 16 0.01 -31.23 -0.34
C ILE A 16 1.30 -31.73 0.30
N SER A 17 2.46 -31.59 -0.36
CA SER A 17 3.72 -32.05 0.21
C SER A 17 4.11 -31.32 1.50
N HIS A 18 3.59 -30.11 1.72
CA HIS A 18 3.80 -29.31 2.92
C HIS A 18 2.57 -29.26 3.85
N SER A 19 1.55 -30.07 3.60
CA SER A 19 0.26 -29.96 4.30
C SER A 19 0.42 -30.15 5.81
N LYS A 20 1.32 -31.03 6.26
CA LYS A 20 1.59 -31.23 7.70
C LYS A 20 1.96 -29.92 8.41
N HIS A 21 2.72 -29.03 7.77
CA HIS A 21 3.05 -27.73 8.34
C HIS A 21 1.88 -26.75 8.28
N LEU A 22 1.15 -26.74 7.15
CA LEU A 22 0.02 -25.83 6.93
C LEU A 22 -1.21 -26.19 7.77
N ASP A 23 -1.46 -27.47 8.02
CA ASP A 23 -2.58 -27.95 8.82
C ASP A 23 -2.33 -27.68 10.32
N ASN A 24 -1.06 -27.60 10.74
CA ASN A 24 -0.65 -27.31 12.12
C ASN A 24 -0.74 -25.81 12.51
N ARG A 25 -1.23 -24.94 11.62
CA ARG A 25 -1.39 -23.51 11.91
C ARG A 25 -2.44 -23.30 13.00
N LYS A 26 -2.00 -22.77 14.15
CA LYS A 26 -2.85 -22.61 15.35
C LYS A 26 -3.78 -21.40 15.34
N SER A 27 -3.55 -20.44 14.44
CA SER A 27 -4.32 -19.19 14.44
C SER A 27 -5.79 -19.42 14.10
N VAL A 28 -6.69 -18.83 14.88
CA VAL A 28 -8.14 -18.92 14.72
C VAL A 28 -8.61 -18.41 13.35
N ILE A 29 -7.85 -17.52 12.71
CA ILE A 29 -8.16 -16.96 11.38
C ILE A 29 -8.29 -18.04 10.28
N TYR A 30 -7.69 -19.21 10.49
CA TYR A 30 -7.76 -20.34 9.56
C TYR A 30 -8.94 -21.29 9.83
N LYS A 31 -9.62 -21.16 10.98
CA LYS A 31 -10.81 -21.98 11.29
C LYS A 31 -11.94 -21.63 10.31
N LYS A 32 -12.65 -22.66 9.81
CA LYS A 32 -13.74 -22.53 8.82
C LYS A 32 -13.32 -21.83 7.51
N ARG A 33 -12.04 -21.84 7.16
CA ARG A 33 -11.52 -21.36 5.88
C ARG A 33 -11.01 -22.54 5.05
N PRO A 34 -10.91 -22.41 3.71
CA PRO A 34 -10.30 -23.43 2.88
C PRO A 34 -8.91 -23.85 3.41
N ARG A 35 -8.59 -25.14 3.33
CA ARG A 35 -7.39 -25.76 3.94
C ARG A 35 -6.08 -25.00 3.69
N PHE A 36 -5.86 -24.53 2.47
CA PHE A 36 -4.64 -23.82 2.07
C PHE A 36 -4.83 -22.30 1.94
N SER A 37 -5.78 -21.72 2.69
CA SER A 37 -5.97 -20.27 2.71
C SER A 37 -4.73 -19.55 3.23
N ILE A 38 -4.41 -18.40 2.66
CA ILE A 38 -3.36 -17.50 3.11
C ILE A 38 -4.03 -16.27 3.70
N PHE A 39 -3.54 -15.80 4.86
CA PHE A 39 -4.06 -14.59 5.48
C PHE A 39 -3.51 -13.34 4.79
N GLY A 40 -4.33 -12.29 4.68
CA GLY A 40 -3.88 -10.98 4.21
C GLY A 40 -3.63 -10.88 2.69
N ILE A 41 -3.98 -11.91 1.92
CA ILE A 41 -3.85 -11.93 0.46
C ILE A 41 -5.23 -12.06 -0.17
N GLY A 42 -5.58 -11.09 -1.02
CA GLY A 42 -6.75 -11.10 -1.88
C GLY A 42 -6.45 -10.38 -3.19
N ASP A 43 -7.44 -10.22 -4.07
CA ASP A 43 -7.25 -9.62 -5.40
C ASP A 43 -6.61 -8.23 -5.32
N TYR A 44 -6.94 -7.45 -4.28
CA TYR A 44 -6.35 -6.14 -4.01
C TYR A 44 -4.82 -6.18 -3.86
N ALA A 45 -4.23 -7.28 -3.35
CA ALA A 45 -2.80 -7.40 -3.13
C ALA A 45 -2.01 -7.40 -4.46
N PHE A 46 -2.68 -7.83 -5.54
CA PHE A 46 -2.14 -7.92 -6.88
C PHE A 46 -2.37 -6.65 -7.71
N LYS A 47 -2.87 -5.56 -7.12
CA LYS A 47 -2.89 -4.27 -7.82
C LYS A 47 -1.46 -3.81 -8.16
N PRO A 48 -1.25 -3.24 -9.35
CA PRO A 48 0.08 -2.96 -9.90
C PRO A 48 0.85 -1.93 -9.08
N TYR A 49 0.19 -0.88 -8.61
CA TYR A 49 0.83 0.22 -7.90
C TYR A 49 0.44 0.24 -6.42
N LYS A 50 1.38 0.64 -5.58
CA LYS A 50 1.16 0.78 -4.13
C LYS A 50 1.79 2.05 -3.62
N VAL A 51 1.16 2.69 -2.64
CA VAL A 51 1.79 3.77 -1.86
C VAL A 51 2.00 3.25 -0.45
N ALA A 52 3.25 3.16 -0.03
CA ALA A 52 3.65 2.41 1.16
C ALA A 52 4.45 3.25 2.16
N ILE A 53 4.33 2.91 3.44
CA ILE A 53 5.12 3.45 4.54
C ILE A 53 5.66 2.31 5.41
N SER A 54 6.92 2.43 5.84
CA SER A 54 7.51 1.51 6.82
C SER A 54 6.93 1.77 8.20
N GLY A 55 6.48 0.71 8.87
CA GLY A 55 6.02 0.78 10.24
C GLY A 55 7.13 1.05 11.24
N PHE A 56 8.41 0.88 10.89
CA PHE A 56 9.56 0.95 11.81
C PHE A 56 10.29 2.30 11.82
N TYR A 57 10.10 3.14 10.80
CA TYR A 57 10.82 4.41 10.71
C TYR A 57 10.15 5.50 11.54
N LYS A 58 10.97 6.40 12.09
CA LYS A 58 10.52 7.56 12.86
C LYS A 58 10.01 8.71 11.99
N LYS A 59 10.24 8.66 10.68
CA LYS A 59 9.75 9.64 9.71
C LYS A 59 8.67 9.00 8.84
N SER A 60 7.60 9.75 8.57
CA SER A 60 6.46 9.37 7.73
C SER A 60 6.78 9.51 6.24
N ASN A 61 7.80 8.81 5.77
CA ASN A 61 8.16 8.81 4.36
C ASN A 61 7.32 7.77 3.61
N PHE A 62 6.53 8.24 2.64
CA PHE A 62 5.75 7.36 1.78
C PHE A 62 6.48 7.11 0.46
N SER A 63 6.50 5.86 0.01
CA SER A 63 7.13 5.42 -1.24
C SER A 63 6.07 4.95 -2.23
N LEU A 64 6.20 5.38 -3.48
CA LEU A 64 5.43 4.83 -4.60
C LEU A 64 6.14 3.59 -5.15
N ILE A 65 5.45 2.47 -5.13
CA ILE A 65 5.98 1.16 -5.51
C ILE A 65 5.39 0.75 -6.86
N PHE A 66 6.29 0.45 -7.79
CA PHE A 66 5.98 0.00 -9.14
C PHE A 66 5.97 -1.53 -9.24
N PRO A 67 5.33 -2.09 -10.29
CA PRO A 67 5.54 -3.48 -10.66
C PRO A 67 7.03 -3.78 -10.90
N ILE A 68 7.48 -4.93 -10.44
CA ILE A 68 8.84 -5.44 -10.68
C ILE A 68 8.74 -6.53 -11.73
N ASN A 69 9.44 -6.37 -12.86
CA ASN A 69 9.37 -7.32 -13.99
C ASN A 69 7.92 -7.60 -14.44
N ASN A 70 7.11 -6.54 -14.60
CA ASN A 70 5.68 -6.60 -14.95
C ASN A 70 4.81 -7.41 -13.97
N LYS A 71 5.27 -7.62 -12.74
CA LYS A 71 4.50 -8.28 -11.69
C LYS A 71 4.24 -7.34 -10.52
N PRO A 72 3.05 -7.38 -9.91
CA PRO A 72 2.76 -6.61 -8.71
C PRO A 72 3.78 -6.89 -7.61
N ALA A 73 4.39 -5.85 -7.07
CA ALA A 73 5.30 -6.00 -5.93
C ALA A 73 4.51 -6.38 -4.67
N MET A 74 4.99 -7.37 -3.92
CA MET A 74 4.45 -7.77 -2.63
C MET A 74 5.37 -7.25 -1.52
N LEU A 75 4.81 -6.48 -0.59
CA LEU A 75 5.52 -5.99 0.58
C LEU A 75 5.25 -6.92 1.76
N ASP A 76 6.20 -7.00 2.69
CA ASP A 76 6.06 -7.82 3.91
C ASP A 76 5.19 -7.13 4.98
N ASP A 77 5.08 -7.75 6.16
CA ASP A 77 4.26 -7.30 7.29
C ASP A 77 4.90 -6.15 8.10
N THR A 78 6.00 -5.58 7.59
CA THR A 78 6.67 -4.42 8.20
C THR A 78 6.18 -3.09 7.64
N CYS A 79 5.40 -3.13 6.56
CA CYS A 79 4.88 -1.96 5.86
C CYS A 79 3.36 -1.88 5.92
N TYR A 80 2.84 -0.65 5.88
CA TYR A 80 1.44 -0.36 5.56
C TYR A 80 1.34 0.27 4.19
N TYR A 81 0.29 -0.01 3.43
CA TYR A 81 0.18 0.47 2.06
C TYR A 81 -1.26 0.51 1.54
N LEU A 82 -1.45 1.41 0.57
CA LEU A 82 -2.64 1.55 -0.27
C LEU A 82 -2.40 0.91 -1.64
N PHE A 83 -3.47 0.48 -2.31
CA PHE A 83 -3.42 -0.28 -3.56
C PHE A 83 -4.15 0.45 -4.69
N PHE A 84 -3.53 0.54 -5.86
CA PHE A 84 -4.06 1.30 -6.98
C PHE A 84 -3.96 0.51 -8.29
N ASP A 85 -5.03 0.56 -9.07
CA ASP A 85 -5.08 -0.01 -10.43
C ASP A 85 -4.38 0.92 -11.43
N ASN A 86 -4.55 2.22 -11.22
CA ASN A 86 -3.99 3.27 -12.06
C ASN A 86 -2.75 3.91 -11.42
N PHE A 87 -1.75 4.21 -12.24
CA PHE A 87 -0.54 4.90 -11.82
C PHE A 87 -0.83 6.33 -11.35
N LYS A 88 -1.69 7.07 -12.05
CA LYS A 88 -1.92 8.50 -11.76
C LYS A 88 -2.50 8.69 -10.37
N ASP A 89 -3.46 7.86 -9.97
CA ASP A 89 -4.06 7.92 -8.64
C ASP A 89 -3.03 7.61 -7.56
N ALA A 90 -2.21 6.57 -7.77
CA ALA A 90 -1.12 6.23 -6.86
C ALA A 90 -0.11 7.37 -6.73
N PHE A 91 0.20 8.02 -7.85
CA PHE A 91 1.15 9.13 -7.91
C PHE A 91 0.62 10.38 -7.17
N ILE A 92 -0.62 10.78 -7.41
CA ILE A 92 -1.24 11.92 -6.72
C ILE A 92 -1.39 11.62 -5.22
N THR A 93 -1.83 10.42 -4.84
CA THR A 93 -1.87 10.02 -3.42
C THR A 93 -0.47 10.04 -2.79
N TRP A 94 0.56 9.60 -3.51
CA TRP A 94 1.94 9.62 -3.03
C TRP A 94 2.45 11.04 -2.78
N ILE A 95 2.12 12.00 -3.64
CA ILE A 95 2.43 13.42 -3.42
C ILE A 95 1.73 13.91 -2.14
N ILE A 96 0.40 13.75 -2.06
CA ILE A 96 -0.42 14.22 -0.93
C ILE A 96 0.09 13.68 0.41
N LEU A 97 0.41 12.38 0.47
CA LEU A 97 0.92 11.75 1.67
C LEU A 97 2.32 12.22 2.06
N ASN A 98 3.09 12.74 1.11
CA ASN A 98 4.41 13.28 1.37
C ASN A 98 4.45 14.79 1.64
N MET A 99 3.33 15.51 1.48
CA MET A 99 3.24 16.93 1.80
C MET A 99 3.52 17.21 3.27
N ASP A 100 4.13 18.37 3.54
CA ASP A 100 4.61 18.72 4.87
C ASP A 100 3.50 18.69 5.92
N PHE A 101 2.33 19.29 5.63
CA PHE A 101 1.21 19.28 6.57
C PHE A 101 0.70 17.85 6.88
N THR A 102 0.76 16.92 5.91
CA THR A 102 0.38 15.52 6.15
C THR A 102 1.40 14.83 7.06
N LYS A 103 2.70 15.08 6.83
CA LYS A 103 3.77 14.54 7.66
C LYS A 103 3.75 15.12 9.07
N GLU A 104 3.52 16.42 9.21
CA GLU A 104 3.39 17.12 10.48
C GLU A 104 2.20 16.60 11.27
N PHE A 105 1.03 16.47 10.63
CA PHE A 105 -0.16 15.88 11.25
C PHE A 105 0.12 14.47 11.80
N LEU A 106 0.76 13.61 11.00
CA LEU A 106 1.13 12.27 11.45
C LEU A 106 2.15 12.33 12.60
N SER A 107 3.16 13.20 12.54
CA SER A 107 4.16 13.34 13.60
C SER A 107 3.55 13.79 14.94
N ALA A 108 2.51 14.62 14.91
CA ALA A 108 1.81 15.09 16.10
C ALA A 108 0.99 13.98 16.80
N LEU A 109 0.69 12.89 16.09
CA LEU A 109 -0.14 11.78 16.59
C LEU A 109 0.67 10.57 17.08
N VAL A 110 1.96 10.50 16.74
CA VAL A 110 2.79 9.32 17.03
C VAL A 110 3.68 9.51 18.25
N PHE A 111 3.93 8.42 18.96
CA PHE A 111 4.99 8.36 19.96
C PHE A 111 6.26 7.78 19.32
N LEU A 112 7.24 8.64 19.04
CA LEU A 112 8.44 8.30 18.25
C LEU A 112 9.41 7.33 18.92
N ASP A 113 9.28 7.11 20.24
CA ASP A 113 10.09 6.12 20.96
C ASP A 113 9.49 4.71 20.89
N SER A 114 8.30 4.57 20.33
CA SER A 114 7.75 3.24 20.03
C SER A 114 8.53 2.57 18.89
N LYS A 115 8.63 1.24 18.93
CA LYS A 115 9.26 0.45 17.86
C LYS A 115 8.54 0.63 16.51
N ARG A 116 7.23 0.87 16.55
CA ARG A 116 6.40 1.08 15.36
C ARG A 116 5.48 2.29 15.52
N PRO A 117 5.95 3.52 15.25
CA PRO A 117 5.18 4.73 15.52
C PRO A 117 3.96 4.88 14.60
N TYR A 118 4.08 4.52 13.33
CA TYR A 118 3.00 4.65 12.35
C TYR A 118 2.16 3.39 12.31
N THR A 119 1.23 3.25 13.25
CA THR A 119 0.27 2.13 13.27
C THR A 119 -0.86 2.35 12.26
N LYS A 120 -1.57 1.26 11.92
CA LYS A 120 -2.77 1.31 11.07
C LYS A 120 -3.77 2.36 11.56
N ASP A 121 -4.05 2.38 12.87
CA ASP A 121 -5.06 3.27 13.45
C ASP A 121 -4.68 4.75 13.34
N ILE A 122 -3.40 5.07 13.39
CA ILE A 122 -2.91 6.44 13.18
C ILE A 122 -3.01 6.80 11.69
N LEU A 123 -2.56 5.92 10.80
CA LEU A 123 -2.60 6.15 9.36
C LEU A 123 -4.04 6.32 8.84
N MET A 124 -5.01 5.59 9.40
CA MET A 124 -6.43 5.71 9.06
C MET A 124 -7.05 7.07 9.44
N ARG A 125 -6.37 7.91 10.22
CA ARG A 125 -6.83 9.27 10.53
C ARG A 125 -6.57 10.25 9.39
N VAL A 126 -5.69 9.93 8.44
CA VAL A 126 -5.41 10.79 7.29
C VAL A 126 -6.57 10.72 6.31
N GLN A 127 -7.26 11.86 6.13
CA GLN A 127 -8.39 11.99 5.22
C GLN A 127 -7.89 12.46 3.85
N ILE A 128 -7.30 11.54 3.06
CA ILE A 128 -6.61 11.84 1.80
C ILE A 128 -7.48 12.65 0.82
N PHE A 129 -8.75 12.27 0.65
CA PHE A 129 -9.67 12.98 -0.25
C PHE A 129 -10.00 14.39 0.24
N LYS A 130 -10.24 14.59 1.53
CA LYS A 130 -10.48 15.95 2.09
C LYS A 130 -9.27 16.85 1.94
N ILE A 131 -8.07 16.28 2.06
CA ILE A 131 -6.83 16.99 1.79
C ILE A 131 -6.80 17.38 0.32
N ALA A 132 -7.04 16.44 -0.59
CA ALA A 132 -7.04 16.70 -2.02
C ALA A 132 -8.03 17.81 -2.42
N GLU A 133 -9.26 17.79 -1.89
CA GLU A 133 -10.29 18.82 -2.12
C GLU A 133 -9.87 20.22 -1.66
N SER A 134 -8.92 20.32 -0.72
CA SER A 134 -8.41 21.60 -0.22
C SER A 134 -7.23 22.16 -1.01
N LEU A 135 -6.70 21.38 -1.97
CA LEU A 135 -5.52 21.73 -2.76
C LEU A 135 -5.92 22.25 -4.15
N THR A 136 -5.07 23.10 -4.72
CA THR A 136 -5.10 23.44 -6.14
C THR A 136 -4.12 22.55 -6.91
N TYR A 137 -4.37 22.36 -8.21
CA TYR A 137 -3.41 21.67 -9.08
C TYR A 137 -2.03 22.33 -9.04
N ASP A 138 -1.97 23.67 -9.13
CA ASP A 138 -0.71 24.41 -9.09
C ASP A 138 0.04 24.20 -7.77
N GLY A 139 -0.67 24.22 -6.63
CA GLY A 139 -0.06 23.98 -5.33
C GLY A 139 0.50 22.56 -5.20
N LEU A 140 -0.25 21.56 -5.68
CA LEU A 140 0.20 20.17 -5.70
C LEU A 140 1.41 19.97 -6.62
N ASN A 141 1.37 20.54 -7.83
CA ASN A 141 2.45 20.43 -8.81
C ASN A 141 3.71 21.16 -8.33
N ASN A 142 3.59 22.37 -7.78
CA ASN A 142 4.74 23.11 -7.22
C ASN A 142 5.44 22.30 -6.12
N PHE A 143 4.68 21.77 -5.16
CA PHE A 143 5.24 20.92 -4.12
C PHE A 143 5.95 19.69 -4.70
N TYR A 144 5.34 19.03 -5.69
CA TYR A 144 5.94 17.88 -6.35
C TYR A 144 7.27 18.24 -7.04
N GLN A 145 7.31 19.33 -7.81
CA GLN A 145 8.52 19.77 -8.52
C GLN A 145 9.65 20.11 -7.55
N GLU A 146 9.33 20.78 -6.44
CA GLU A 146 10.31 21.21 -5.44
C GLU A 146 10.87 20.06 -4.60
N HIS A 147 10.04 19.07 -4.24
CA HIS A 147 10.39 18.09 -3.21
C HIS A 147 10.47 16.64 -3.69
N LEU A 148 9.79 16.29 -4.79
CA LEU A 148 9.53 14.90 -5.15
C LEU A 148 9.97 14.50 -6.56
N ALA A 149 10.09 15.45 -7.50
CA ALA A 149 10.50 15.18 -8.88
C ALA A 149 11.87 14.50 -9.00
N GLY A 150 12.79 14.74 -8.05
CA GLY A 150 14.09 14.06 -8.00
C GLY A 150 14.02 12.56 -7.66
N TYR A 151 12.88 12.05 -7.17
CA TYR A 151 12.70 10.63 -6.88
C TYR A 151 12.01 9.88 -8.02
N ILE A 152 10.97 10.50 -8.60
CA ILE A 152 10.15 9.92 -9.67
C ILE A 152 9.81 11.04 -10.63
N GLU A 153 10.36 10.99 -11.84
CA GLU A 153 10.07 11.96 -12.89
C GLU A 153 8.78 11.57 -13.62
N TYR A 154 7.76 12.39 -13.47
CA TYR A 154 6.47 12.29 -14.15
C TYR A 154 5.83 13.66 -14.32
N ASN A 155 5.12 13.84 -15.44
CA ASN A 155 4.31 15.03 -15.71
C ASN A 155 2.84 14.63 -15.66
N PHE A 156 2.10 15.24 -14.74
CA PHE A 156 0.65 15.15 -14.64
C PHE A 156 0.05 16.53 -14.89
N ASN A 157 -1.21 16.59 -15.31
CA ASN A 157 -1.90 17.84 -15.61
C ASN A 157 -3.12 18.05 -14.71
N GLU A 158 -3.75 19.22 -14.83
CA GLU A 158 -4.94 19.57 -14.05
C GLU A 158 -6.11 18.60 -14.27
N THR A 159 -6.28 18.07 -15.48
CA THR A 159 -7.32 17.06 -15.76
C THR A 159 -7.06 15.76 -15.02
N ASP A 160 -5.80 15.35 -14.87
CA ASP A 160 -5.44 14.19 -14.05
C ASP A 160 -5.82 14.41 -12.58
N PHE A 161 -5.59 15.63 -12.06
CA PHE A 161 -5.96 15.98 -10.69
C PHE A 161 -7.48 16.07 -10.49
N ILE A 162 -8.22 16.66 -11.42
CA ILE A 162 -9.69 16.69 -11.39
C ILE A 162 -10.25 15.27 -11.44
N SER A 163 -9.69 14.39 -12.30
CA SER A 163 -10.10 12.99 -12.37
C SER A 163 -9.81 12.21 -11.08
N TYR A 164 -8.82 12.62 -10.29
CA TYR A 164 -8.51 11.99 -9.00
C TYR A 164 -9.53 12.37 -7.91
N LEU A 165 -10.19 13.52 -8.04
CA LEU A 165 -11.21 14.00 -7.10
C LEU A 165 -12.59 13.36 -7.32
N HIS A 166 -12.80 12.64 -8.43
CA HIS A 166 -14.07 12.05 -8.85
C HIS A 166 -14.01 10.52 -8.94
#